data_AF-A0A4S8KWP1-F1
#
_entry.id   AF-A0A4S8KWP1-F1
#
_cell.length_a   1.000
_cell.length_b   1.000
_cell.length_c   1.000
_cell.angle_alpha   90.00
_cell.angle_beta   90.00
_cell.angle_gamma   90.00
#
_symmetry.space_group_name_H-M   'P 1'
#
loop_
_entity.id
_entity.type
_entity.pdbx_description
1 polymer ?
#
loop_
_entity_poly.entity_id
_entity_poly.type
_entity_poly.pdbx_seq_one_letter_code
_entity_poly.pdbx_strand_id
1 'polypeptide(L)'
;MSTNPDLFAGLTGLQNIVNQCKIPANLDADAIEDDFDGECEAFEVFKSTLSKSARKKFKNGNDGDIIMAEGDEGDDSCIEEDNDTIQGTSVESGIGSTANLDSATRGVLKDASKGITEGTEAEYKRLMRQMDTFLVEKNFLPPGQFFTMNPLHPDSAEFIVAFIMHSCDSILLNGSKKSNDQTRNGFGHAQKIRAAMTYGFNRHGHGLGRWEQSEVTQQMKGNPSISHLVSSYMISLRRRKATIKKLYDNSHTDENWPIKPYEPNSRNGKKKWGGPKMRRLLHLAYTAAFLCLLRFDEVLEIQAEDITDLILTCFFR
;
A
#
# COMPACT_ATOMS: atom_id res chain seq x y z
N MET A 1 -5.77 5.56 41.94
CA MET A 1 -6.15 4.98 40.64
C MET A 1 -7.30 5.81 40.09
N SER A 2 -7.06 6.57 39.02
CA SER A 2 -8.08 7.39 38.36
C SER A 2 -8.72 6.55 37.26
N THR A 3 -9.93 6.05 37.48
CA THR A 3 -10.70 5.31 36.47
C THR A 3 -11.16 6.27 35.39
N ASN A 4 -10.74 6.04 34.14
CA ASN A 4 -11.15 6.84 32.99
C ASN A 4 -12.57 6.39 32.55
N PRO A 5 -13.62 7.22 32.76
CA PRO A 5 -15.01 6.82 32.51
C PRO A 5 -15.30 6.47 31.04
N ASP A 6 -14.51 7.00 30.10
CA ASP A 6 -14.69 6.74 28.66
C ASP A 6 -14.32 5.31 28.26
N LEU A 7 -13.41 4.66 29.01
CA LEU A 7 -13.02 3.27 28.75
C LEU A 7 -14.14 2.28 29.17
N PHE A 8 -14.86 2.62 30.24
CA PHE A 8 -15.98 1.84 30.76
C PHE A 8 -17.22 1.88 29.84
N ALA A 9 -17.43 3.01 29.14
CA ALA A 9 -18.48 3.13 28.12
C ALA A 9 -18.21 2.22 26.90
N GLY A 10 -16.94 2.05 26.51
CA GLY A 10 -16.54 1.10 25.46
C GLY A 10 -16.77 -0.37 25.83
N LEU A 11 -16.46 -0.74 27.08
CA LEU A 11 -16.63 -2.11 27.60
C LEU A 11 -18.10 -2.54 27.71
N THR A 12 -18.97 -1.65 28.16
CA THR A 12 -20.43 -1.88 28.16
C THR A 12 -20.98 -2.01 26.74
N GLY A 13 -20.39 -1.32 25.77
CA GLY A 13 -20.65 -1.50 24.34
C GLY A 13 -20.27 -2.90 23.84
N LEU A 14 -19.06 -3.39 24.17
CA LEU A 14 -18.60 -4.73 23.78
C LEU A 14 -19.45 -5.84 24.40
N GLN A 15 -19.76 -5.77 25.71
CA GLN A 15 -20.64 -6.73 26.36
C GLN A 15 -22.05 -6.70 25.76
N ASN A 16 -22.57 -5.52 25.39
CA ASN A 16 -23.84 -5.41 24.69
C ASN A 16 -23.78 -5.98 23.26
N ILE A 17 -22.67 -5.85 22.54
CA ILE A 17 -22.49 -6.48 21.22
C ILE A 17 -22.47 -8.00 21.37
N VAL A 18 -21.74 -8.53 22.35
CA VAL A 18 -21.71 -9.97 22.66
C VAL A 18 -23.09 -10.48 23.10
N ASN A 19 -23.86 -9.69 23.86
CA ASN A 19 -25.21 -10.08 24.29
C ASN A 19 -26.28 -9.93 23.18
N GLN A 20 -26.14 -8.95 22.28
CA GLN A 20 -27.05 -8.73 21.15
C GLN A 20 -26.78 -9.69 19.99
N CYS A 21 -25.51 -10.03 19.77
CA CYS A 21 -25.14 -11.19 18.99
C CYS A 21 -25.36 -12.41 19.88
N LYS A 22 -26.59 -12.94 19.97
CA LYS A 22 -26.79 -14.32 20.43
C LYS A 22 -26.00 -15.23 19.48
N ILE A 23 -24.71 -15.41 19.74
CA ILE A 23 -23.87 -16.41 19.11
C ILE A 23 -24.39 -17.70 19.72
N PRO A 24 -25.06 -18.56 18.95
CA PRO A 24 -25.55 -19.82 19.49
C PRO A 24 -24.35 -20.57 20.06
N ALA A 25 -24.45 -21.04 21.30
CA ALA A 25 -23.41 -21.81 22.00
C ALA A 25 -23.13 -23.19 21.36
N ASN A 26 -23.72 -23.44 20.19
CA ASN A 26 -23.54 -24.62 19.37
C ASN A 26 -23.66 -24.15 17.91
N LEU A 27 -22.53 -23.73 17.33
CA LEU A 27 -22.38 -23.67 15.88
C LEU A 27 -22.04 -25.11 15.47
N ASP A 28 -23.03 -25.84 14.95
CA ASP A 28 -22.76 -27.09 14.23
C ASP A 28 -21.78 -26.75 13.10
N ALA A 29 -20.54 -27.22 13.20
CA ALA A 29 -19.50 -27.03 12.21
C ALA A 29 -19.95 -27.55 10.83
N ASP A 30 -20.80 -28.58 10.82
CA ASP A 30 -21.33 -29.23 9.63
C ASP A 30 -22.34 -28.36 8.85
N ALA A 31 -22.87 -27.28 9.45
CA ALA A 31 -23.79 -26.35 8.77
C ALA A 31 -23.08 -25.12 8.16
N ILE A 32 -21.75 -25.02 8.28
CA ILE A 32 -20.93 -23.92 7.76
C ILE A 32 -20.12 -24.35 6.52
N GLU A 33 -19.99 -25.65 6.26
CA GLU A 33 -19.24 -26.15 5.10
C GLU A 33 -19.96 -25.89 3.74
N ASP A 34 -21.29 -25.72 3.72
CA ASP A 34 -22.04 -25.47 2.48
C ASP A 34 -22.04 -23.99 2.02
N ASP A 35 -21.56 -23.05 2.84
CA ASP A 35 -21.56 -21.60 2.53
C ASP A 35 -20.15 -21.02 2.28
N PHE A 36 -19.09 -21.83 2.34
CA PHE A 36 -17.70 -21.43 2.07
C PHE A 36 -17.19 -21.74 0.65
N ASP A 37 -18.05 -22.29 -0.23
CA ASP A 37 -17.69 -22.59 -1.63
C ASP A 37 -17.50 -21.31 -2.49
N GLY A 38 -17.99 -20.17 -2.03
CA GLY A 38 -17.81 -18.88 -2.69
C GLY A 38 -16.38 -18.32 -2.61
N GLU A 39 -15.54 -18.83 -1.71
CA GLU A 39 -14.17 -18.34 -1.50
C GLU A 39 -13.10 -19.13 -2.27
N CYS A 40 -13.37 -20.38 -2.65
CA CYS A 40 -12.50 -21.14 -3.56
C CYS A 40 -12.59 -20.64 -5.02
N GLU A 41 -13.75 -20.15 -5.45
CA GLU A 41 -13.90 -19.60 -6.81
C GLU A 41 -13.22 -18.23 -6.98
N ALA A 42 -13.10 -17.41 -5.93
CA ALA A 42 -12.40 -16.13 -6.05
C ALA A 42 -10.89 -16.30 -6.29
N PHE A 43 -10.29 -17.34 -5.69
CA PHE A 43 -8.87 -17.67 -5.86
C PHE A 43 -8.59 -18.40 -7.20
N GLU A 44 -9.50 -19.28 -7.65
CA GLU A 44 -9.40 -19.93 -8.97
C GLU A 44 -9.80 -19.02 -10.16
N VAL A 45 -10.70 -18.05 -9.95
CA VAL A 45 -10.96 -16.96 -10.90
C VAL A 45 -9.73 -16.05 -11.00
N PHE A 46 -9.01 -15.82 -9.91
CA PHE A 46 -7.74 -15.06 -9.92
C PHE A 46 -6.63 -15.81 -10.68
N LYS A 47 -6.46 -17.13 -10.46
CA LYS A 47 -5.53 -17.98 -11.26
C LYS A 47 -5.91 -18.08 -12.73
N SER A 48 -7.20 -18.24 -13.06
CA SER A 48 -7.66 -18.35 -14.45
C SER A 48 -7.62 -17.00 -15.19
N THR A 49 -7.69 -15.88 -14.48
CA THR A 49 -7.52 -14.52 -15.04
C THR A 49 -6.04 -14.23 -15.34
N LEU A 50 -5.12 -14.71 -14.49
CA LEU A 50 -3.67 -14.68 -14.77
C LEU A 50 -3.30 -15.53 -16.00
N SER A 51 -3.93 -16.70 -16.18
CA SER A 51 -3.72 -17.58 -17.35
C SER A 51 -4.28 -17.00 -18.67
N LYS A 52 -5.38 -16.22 -18.60
CA LYS A 52 -6.00 -15.58 -19.78
C LYS A 52 -5.27 -14.31 -20.24
N SER A 53 -4.55 -13.63 -19.35
CA SER A 53 -3.77 -12.43 -19.69
C SER A 53 -2.55 -12.75 -20.59
N ALA A 54 -2.14 -14.02 -20.68
CA ALA A 54 -1.11 -14.49 -21.61
C ALA A 54 -1.62 -14.73 -23.06
N ARG A 55 -2.92 -14.58 -23.35
CA ARG A 55 -3.49 -14.77 -24.70
C ARG A 55 -4.46 -13.66 -25.11
N LYS A 56 -3.97 -12.42 -25.23
CA LYS A 56 -4.67 -11.42 -26.06
C LYS A 56 -3.74 -10.33 -26.59
N LYS A 57 -2.90 -10.67 -27.56
CA LYS A 57 -2.41 -9.70 -28.56
C LYS A 57 -2.98 -10.09 -29.93
N PHE A 58 -3.33 -9.06 -30.70
CA PHE A 58 -4.02 -9.03 -32.00
C PHE A 58 -5.55 -9.00 -31.96
N LYS A 59 -6.11 -7.78 -32.03
CA LYS A 59 -6.78 -7.31 -33.25
C LYS A 59 -6.95 -5.78 -33.23
N ASN A 60 -6.54 -5.18 -34.35
CA ASN A 60 -6.65 -3.76 -34.70
C ASN A 60 -8.11 -3.34 -34.97
N GLY A 61 -8.36 -2.03 -34.93
CA GLY A 61 -9.34 -1.40 -35.84
C GLY A 61 -10.18 -0.27 -35.25
N ASN A 62 -9.63 0.94 -35.37
CA ASN A 62 -10.25 2.21 -35.79
C ASN A 62 -11.50 2.83 -35.12
N ASP A 63 -11.35 4.15 -35.00
CA ASP A 63 -12.32 5.26 -35.11
C ASP A 63 -12.95 5.85 -33.85
N GLY A 64 -12.89 7.18 -33.84
CA GLY A 64 -12.82 8.05 -32.68
C GLY A 64 -14.14 8.53 -32.12
N ASP A 65 -14.05 9.22 -30.99
CA ASP A 65 -14.51 10.60 -30.83
C ASP A 65 -14.07 11.14 -29.47
N ILE A 66 -13.75 12.42 -29.47
CA ILE A 66 -13.27 13.20 -28.33
C ILE A 66 -14.48 13.61 -27.48
N ILE A 67 -14.52 13.14 -26.24
CA ILE A 67 -15.31 13.77 -25.18
C ILE A 67 -14.40 13.93 -23.94
N MET A 68 -14.16 15.19 -23.59
CA MET A 68 -13.51 15.60 -22.34
C MET A 68 -14.46 15.32 -21.18
N ALA A 69 -14.03 14.51 -20.21
CA ALA A 69 -14.68 14.40 -18.91
C ALA A 69 -13.62 14.49 -17.81
N GLU A 70 -13.88 15.41 -16.88
CA GLU A 70 -13.13 15.63 -15.65
C GLU A 70 -13.25 14.43 -14.70
N GLY A 71 -12.17 14.19 -13.94
CA GLY A 71 -12.20 13.65 -12.58
C GLY A 71 -12.68 12.21 -12.40
N ASP A 72 -11.74 11.27 -12.37
CA ASP A 72 -11.94 10.01 -11.64
C ASP A 72 -10.65 9.59 -10.93
N GLU A 73 -10.73 9.43 -9.61
CA GLU A 73 -9.64 8.91 -8.78
C GLU A 73 -9.51 7.41 -9.09
N GLY A 74 -8.63 7.10 -10.04
CA GLY A 74 -8.32 5.75 -10.46
C GLY A 74 -7.87 4.88 -9.28
N ASP A 75 -8.58 3.77 -9.12
CA ASP A 75 -8.31 2.65 -8.24
C ASP A 75 -6.95 2.02 -8.59
N ASP A 76 -5.91 2.37 -7.83
CA ASP A 76 -4.54 1.86 -8.00
C ASP A 76 -4.48 0.38 -7.55
N SER A 77 -4.69 -0.52 -8.51
CA SER A 77 -4.36 -1.93 -8.35
C SER A 77 -2.85 -2.07 -8.09
N CYS A 78 -2.52 -2.71 -6.98
CA CYS A 78 -1.15 -2.91 -6.53
C CYS A 78 -0.43 -3.85 -7.50
N ILE A 79 0.62 -3.37 -8.16
CA ILE A 79 1.62 -4.22 -8.81
C ILE A 79 2.41 -4.90 -7.69
N GLU A 80 2.20 -6.19 -7.50
CA GLU A 80 3.18 -7.04 -6.81
C GLU A 80 4.30 -7.32 -7.82
N GLU A 81 5.53 -6.89 -7.51
CA GLU A 81 6.70 -7.14 -8.35
C GLU A 81 7.22 -8.56 -8.06
N ASP A 82 6.91 -9.49 -8.95
CA ASP A 82 7.59 -10.78 -9.05
C ASP A 82 9.04 -10.53 -9.52
N ASN A 83 9.98 -10.95 -8.67
CA ASN A 83 11.40 -10.69 -8.83
C ASN A 83 12.05 -11.81 -9.65
N ASP A 84 11.81 -11.83 -10.97
CA ASP A 84 12.46 -12.79 -11.86
C ASP A 84 13.91 -12.37 -12.15
N THR A 85 14.83 -13.13 -11.57
CA THR A 85 16.28 -13.03 -11.79
C THR A 85 16.61 -13.47 -13.22
N ILE A 86 16.85 -12.52 -14.12
CA ILE A 86 17.39 -12.82 -15.45
C ILE A 86 18.90 -13.03 -15.34
N GLN A 87 19.33 -14.30 -15.31
CA GLN A 87 20.73 -14.66 -15.55
C GLN A 87 21.06 -14.41 -17.03
N GLY A 88 21.97 -13.48 -17.28
CA GLY A 88 22.51 -13.21 -18.62
C GLY A 88 23.43 -14.35 -19.07
N THR A 89 22.99 -15.11 -20.08
CA THR A 89 23.86 -16.03 -20.83
C THR A 89 24.56 -15.25 -21.95
N SER A 90 25.88 -15.21 -21.87
CA SER A 90 26.74 -14.62 -22.91
C SER A 90 26.82 -15.57 -24.10
N VAL A 91 26.20 -15.18 -25.23
CA VAL A 91 26.40 -15.83 -26.53
C VAL A 91 27.25 -14.89 -27.38
N GLU A 92 28.52 -15.24 -27.56
CA GLU A 92 29.36 -14.67 -28.60
C GLU A 92 28.83 -15.08 -29.96
N SER A 93 28.46 -14.11 -30.79
CA SER A 93 28.40 -14.31 -32.24
C SER A 93 28.66 -12.97 -32.94
N GLY A 94 29.80 -12.90 -33.62
CA GLY A 94 30.09 -11.83 -34.54
C GLY A 94 29.23 -11.96 -35.80
N ILE A 95 28.71 -10.83 -36.28
CA ILE A 95 28.46 -10.49 -37.70
C ILE A 95 28.42 -8.97 -37.76
N GLY A 96 29.23 -8.40 -38.65
CA GLY A 96 29.27 -6.97 -38.94
C GLY A 96 28.04 -6.48 -39.69
N SER A 97 27.51 -5.35 -39.25
CA SER A 97 27.04 -4.23 -40.06
C SER A 97 26.51 -3.17 -39.09
N THR A 98 27.32 -2.15 -38.79
CA THR A 98 26.90 -1.05 -37.91
C THR A 98 25.95 -0.13 -38.67
N ALA A 99 24.69 -0.54 -38.79
CA ALA A 99 23.59 0.34 -39.18
C ALA A 99 23.50 1.44 -38.11
N ASN A 100 24.04 2.61 -38.43
CA ASN A 100 24.08 3.75 -37.54
C ASN A 100 22.65 4.32 -37.45
N LEU A 101 21.91 3.86 -36.43
CA LEU A 101 20.57 4.33 -36.14
C LEU A 101 20.60 5.85 -36.03
N ASP A 102 19.82 6.54 -36.86
CA ASP A 102 19.82 7.99 -36.88
C ASP A 102 19.43 8.56 -35.49
N SER A 103 19.94 9.76 -35.19
CA SER A 103 19.72 10.38 -33.88
C SER A 103 18.25 10.68 -33.60
N ALA A 104 17.44 10.87 -34.65
CA ALA A 104 16.01 11.17 -34.56
C ALA A 104 15.22 9.94 -34.09
N THR A 105 15.44 8.79 -34.72
CA THR A 105 14.87 7.48 -34.39
C THR A 105 15.30 7.06 -32.99
N ARG A 106 16.56 7.33 -32.60
CA ARG A 106 17.02 7.11 -31.22
C ARG A 106 16.29 8.00 -30.21
N GLY A 107 15.95 9.23 -30.58
CA GLY A 107 15.12 10.14 -29.76
C GLY A 107 13.71 9.58 -29.56
N VAL A 108 13.03 9.24 -30.66
CA VAL A 108 11.68 8.67 -30.63
C VAL A 108 11.63 7.36 -29.84
N LEU A 109 12.63 6.48 -30.01
CA LEU A 109 12.72 5.23 -29.23
C LEU A 109 12.93 5.50 -27.74
N LYS A 110 13.74 6.50 -27.37
CA LYS A 110 13.93 6.89 -25.96
C LYS A 110 12.66 7.48 -25.35
N ASP A 111 11.90 8.23 -26.12
CA ASP A 111 10.64 8.83 -25.66
C ASP A 111 9.53 7.77 -25.58
N ALA A 112 9.44 6.87 -26.55
CA ALA A 112 8.49 5.76 -26.53
C ALA A 112 8.80 4.73 -25.42
N SER A 113 10.10 4.46 -25.15
CA SER A 113 10.53 3.55 -24.09
C SER A 113 10.43 4.13 -22.67
N LYS A 114 10.09 5.41 -22.53
CA LYS A 114 9.90 6.09 -21.24
C LYS A 114 8.81 5.44 -20.38
N GLY A 115 7.80 4.83 -21.01
CA GLY A 115 6.76 4.05 -20.34
C GLY A 115 5.86 4.84 -19.38
N ILE A 116 5.99 6.17 -19.31
CA ILE A 116 5.17 7.05 -18.47
C ILE A 116 4.62 8.22 -19.30
N THR A 117 3.42 8.68 -18.97
CA THR A 117 2.81 9.85 -19.61
C THR A 117 3.57 11.13 -19.25
N GLU A 118 3.44 12.17 -20.08
CA GLU A 118 4.09 13.46 -19.85
C GLU A 118 3.65 14.11 -18.53
N GLY A 119 2.35 14.02 -18.21
CA GLY A 119 1.81 14.52 -16.94
C GLY A 119 2.44 13.84 -15.73
N THR A 120 2.58 12.50 -15.77
CA THR A 120 3.24 11.75 -14.69
C THR A 120 4.71 12.13 -14.55
N GLU A 121 5.43 12.33 -15.67
CA GLU A 121 6.82 12.78 -15.59
C GLU A 121 6.95 14.18 -14.98
N ALA A 122 6.09 15.12 -15.39
CA ALA A 122 6.11 16.48 -14.85
C ALA A 122 5.88 16.46 -13.32
N GLU A 123 4.96 15.61 -12.86
CA GLU A 123 4.69 15.42 -11.44
C GLU A 123 5.88 14.79 -10.70
N TYR A 124 6.52 13.75 -11.27
CA TYR A 124 7.72 13.16 -10.67
C TYR A 124 8.87 14.18 -10.59
N LYS A 125 9.09 14.97 -11.64
CA LYS A 125 10.07 16.07 -11.65
C LYS A 125 9.75 17.15 -10.62
N ARG A 126 8.46 17.41 -10.34
CA ARG A 126 8.02 18.33 -9.29
C ARG A 126 8.37 17.77 -7.91
N LEU A 127 8.06 16.50 -7.64
CA LEU A 127 8.36 15.85 -6.36
C LEU A 127 9.86 15.73 -6.09
N MET A 128 10.67 15.43 -7.12
CA MET A 128 12.14 15.42 -6.99
C MET A 128 12.68 16.79 -6.58
N ARG A 129 12.22 17.87 -7.24
CA ARG A 129 12.61 19.24 -6.86
C ARG A 129 12.21 19.61 -5.43
N GLN A 130 11.01 19.19 -4.99
CA GLN A 130 10.57 19.41 -3.61
C GLN A 130 11.44 18.67 -2.61
N MET A 131 11.89 17.46 -2.94
CA MET A 131 12.83 16.72 -2.11
C MET A 131 14.18 17.44 -2.03
N ASP A 132 14.74 17.89 -3.17
CA ASP A 132 16.01 18.64 -3.16
C ASP A 132 15.91 19.90 -2.28
N THR A 133 14.83 20.69 -2.43
CA THR A 133 14.56 21.85 -1.57
C THR A 133 14.53 21.46 -0.09
N PHE A 134 13.80 20.40 0.25
CA PHE A 134 13.72 19.90 1.62
C PHE A 134 15.09 19.47 2.18
N LEU A 135 15.91 18.77 1.39
CA LEU A 135 17.24 18.32 1.84
C LEU A 135 18.18 19.50 2.10
N VAL A 136 18.12 20.54 1.26
CA VAL A 136 18.88 21.78 1.46
C VAL A 136 18.38 22.52 2.70
N GLU A 137 17.07 22.67 2.87
CA GLU A 137 16.47 23.32 4.05
C GLU A 137 16.81 22.62 5.38
N LYS A 138 16.97 21.30 5.36
CA LYS A 138 17.40 20.50 6.53
C LYS A 138 18.91 20.42 6.69
N ASN A 139 19.69 21.05 5.82
CA ASN A 139 21.15 20.98 5.77
C ASN A 139 21.69 19.55 5.61
N PHE A 140 20.92 18.67 4.94
CA PHE A 140 21.39 17.32 4.59
C PHE A 140 22.24 17.34 3.31
N LEU A 141 21.99 18.28 2.40
CA LEU A 141 22.79 18.49 1.20
C LEU A 141 23.15 19.97 1.02
N PRO A 142 24.33 20.27 0.47
CA PRO A 142 24.69 21.63 0.09
C PRO A 142 23.82 22.11 -1.09
N PRO A 143 23.56 23.43 -1.20
CA PRO A 143 22.80 23.98 -2.31
C PRO A 143 23.49 23.69 -3.65
N GLY A 144 22.71 23.32 -4.66
CA GLY A 144 23.20 23.01 -6.01
C GLY A 144 23.62 21.55 -6.21
N GLN A 145 23.65 20.72 -5.16
CA GLN A 145 23.80 19.28 -5.31
C GLN A 145 22.44 18.62 -5.51
N PHE A 146 22.29 17.85 -6.59
CA PHE A 146 21.06 17.16 -6.91
C PHE A 146 21.06 15.76 -6.30
N PHE A 147 20.00 15.40 -5.58
CA PHE A 147 19.94 14.16 -4.78
C PHE A 147 20.13 12.88 -5.59
N THR A 148 19.71 12.89 -6.87
CA THR A 148 19.78 11.70 -7.74
C THR A 148 21.07 11.59 -8.56
N MET A 149 21.98 12.57 -8.46
CA MET A 149 23.24 12.60 -9.23
C MET A 149 24.37 11.82 -8.57
N ASN A 150 25.38 11.45 -9.38
CA ASN A 150 26.58 10.73 -8.93
C ASN A 150 27.63 11.68 -8.31
N PRO A 151 28.36 11.25 -7.26
CA PRO A 151 28.17 10.01 -6.51
C PRO A 151 26.95 10.09 -5.57
N LEU A 152 26.28 8.95 -5.35
CA LEU A 152 25.17 8.89 -4.40
C LEU A 152 25.65 9.08 -2.96
N HIS A 153 24.83 9.75 -2.16
CA HIS A 153 25.05 9.85 -0.73
C HIS A 153 24.79 8.48 -0.07
N PRO A 154 25.61 8.04 0.89
CA PRO A 154 25.39 6.76 1.58
C PRO A 154 24.00 6.69 2.24
N ASP A 155 23.55 7.80 2.81
CA ASP A 155 22.26 7.90 3.52
C ASP A 155 21.07 8.23 2.59
N SER A 156 21.18 7.92 1.30
CA SER A 156 20.12 8.29 0.35
C SER A 156 18.77 7.63 0.66
N ALA A 157 18.77 6.41 1.22
CA ALA A 157 17.53 5.75 1.60
C ALA A 157 16.84 6.45 2.78
N GLU A 158 17.62 6.90 3.75
CA GLU A 158 17.22 7.64 4.94
C GLU A 158 16.63 8.99 4.55
N PHE A 159 17.22 9.68 3.58
CA PHE A 159 16.71 10.94 3.04
C PHE A 159 15.32 10.79 2.41
N ILE A 160 15.08 9.70 1.67
CA ILE A 160 13.76 9.39 1.10
C ILE A 160 12.74 9.16 2.23
N VAL A 161 13.10 8.35 3.24
CA VAL A 161 12.23 8.11 4.39
C VAL A 161 11.94 9.40 5.14
N ALA A 162 12.95 10.25 5.36
CA ALA A 162 12.81 11.54 6.03
C ALA A 162 11.85 12.47 5.27
N PHE A 163 11.94 12.52 3.93
CA PHE A 163 11.05 13.33 3.11
C PHE A 163 9.60 12.82 3.14
N ILE A 164 9.40 11.49 3.04
CA ILE A 164 8.08 10.88 3.18
C ILE A 164 7.52 11.11 4.58
N MET A 165 8.34 10.99 5.63
CA MET A 165 7.96 11.26 7.01
C MET A 165 7.53 12.72 7.20
N HIS A 166 8.29 13.67 6.65
CA HIS A 166 7.99 15.09 6.69
C HIS A 166 6.68 15.42 5.96
N SER A 167 6.42 14.80 4.81
CA SER A 167 5.26 15.12 3.96
C SER A 167 3.98 14.39 4.37
N CYS A 168 4.09 13.16 4.84
CA CYS A 168 2.96 12.25 4.98
C CYS A 168 2.69 11.81 6.42
N ASP A 169 3.69 11.73 7.31
CA ASP A 169 3.47 11.17 8.65
C ASP A 169 2.94 12.20 9.67
N SER A 170 2.42 11.73 10.80
CA SER A 170 2.02 12.55 11.96
C SER A 170 3.19 12.85 12.90
N ILE A 171 4.33 12.23 12.67
CA ILE A 171 5.56 12.38 13.48
C ILE A 171 6.56 13.24 12.69
N LEU A 172 7.23 14.15 13.38
CA LEU A 172 8.34 14.95 12.85
C LEU A 172 9.66 14.19 12.96
N LEU A 173 10.69 14.65 12.24
CA LEU A 173 12.02 14.01 12.26
C LEU A 173 12.68 14.01 13.66
N ASN A 174 12.30 14.94 14.53
CA ASN A 174 12.73 14.99 15.92
C ASN A 174 11.94 14.04 16.85
N GLY A 175 11.01 13.25 16.31
CA GLY A 175 10.12 12.36 17.07
C GLY A 175 8.88 13.04 17.67
N SER A 176 8.73 14.36 17.58
CA SER A 176 7.56 15.05 18.14
C SER A 176 6.33 14.90 17.23
N LYS A 177 5.13 14.98 17.80
CA LYS A 177 3.89 14.95 17.01
C LYS A 177 3.70 16.26 16.25
N LYS A 178 3.27 16.18 14.98
CA LYS A 178 2.84 17.34 14.19
C LYS A 178 1.55 17.91 14.76
N SER A 179 1.37 19.24 14.65
CA SER A 179 0.09 19.87 14.97
C SER A 179 -1.03 19.25 14.12
N ASN A 180 -2.26 19.24 14.67
CA ASN A 180 -3.44 18.79 13.94
C ASN A 180 -3.87 19.79 12.85
N ASP A 181 -3.43 21.04 12.94
CA ASP A 181 -3.75 22.09 11.95
C ASP A 181 -2.96 21.95 10.65
N GLN A 182 -1.86 21.19 10.67
CA GLN A 182 -1.05 20.97 9.48
C GLN A 182 -1.67 19.88 8.59
N THR A 183 -1.97 20.23 7.34
CA THR A 183 -2.41 19.28 6.32
C THR A 183 -1.37 18.19 6.12
N ARG A 184 -1.80 16.92 6.12
CA ARG A 184 -0.92 15.75 5.96
C ARG A 184 -1.34 14.98 4.72
N ASN A 185 -0.38 14.66 3.88
CA ASN A 185 -0.66 13.86 2.70
C ASN A 185 -0.96 12.39 3.07
N GLY A 186 -1.73 11.73 2.20
CA GLY A 186 -2.14 10.32 2.36
C GLY A 186 -1.05 9.33 1.95
N PHE A 187 -1.33 8.03 2.12
CA PHE A 187 -0.44 6.95 1.70
C PHE A 187 -0.19 6.94 0.18
N GLY A 188 -1.22 7.23 -0.63
CA GLY A 188 -1.07 7.34 -2.08
C GLY A 188 -0.05 8.41 -2.51
N HIS A 189 0.02 9.54 -1.79
CA HIS A 189 1.06 10.54 -2.05
C HIS A 189 2.45 10.04 -1.68
N ALA A 190 2.60 9.29 -0.58
CA ALA A 190 3.86 8.64 -0.24
C ALA A 190 4.32 7.64 -1.32
N GLN A 191 3.39 6.88 -1.91
CA GLN A 191 3.69 5.99 -3.04
C GLN A 191 4.15 6.78 -4.27
N LYS A 192 3.50 7.91 -4.58
CA LYS A 192 3.93 8.82 -5.66
C LYS A 192 5.34 9.37 -5.42
N ILE A 193 5.68 9.77 -4.19
CA ILE A 193 7.04 10.18 -3.82
C ILE A 193 8.02 9.03 -4.08
N ARG A 194 7.75 7.82 -3.57
CA ARG A 194 8.63 6.66 -3.78
C ARG A 194 8.84 6.38 -5.28
N ALA A 195 7.76 6.33 -6.06
CA ALA A 195 7.82 6.10 -7.51
C ALA A 195 8.61 7.19 -8.24
N ALA A 196 8.44 8.46 -7.86
CA ALA A 196 9.21 9.57 -8.41
C ALA A 196 10.71 9.42 -8.13
N MET A 197 11.09 8.97 -6.94
CA MET A 197 12.49 8.69 -6.60
C MET A 197 13.02 7.51 -7.42
N THR A 198 12.26 6.41 -7.50
CA THR A 198 12.64 5.25 -8.33
C THR A 198 12.88 5.67 -9.77
N TYR A 199 11.98 6.47 -10.34
CA TYR A 199 12.12 7.05 -11.67
C TYR A 199 13.38 7.91 -11.81
N GLY A 200 13.60 8.82 -10.85
CA GLY A 200 14.77 9.69 -10.82
C GLY A 200 16.09 8.93 -10.80
N PHE A 201 16.24 7.95 -9.90
CA PHE A 201 17.45 7.14 -9.81
C PHE A 201 17.69 6.27 -11.04
N ASN A 202 16.62 5.69 -11.61
CA ASN A 202 16.74 4.90 -12.83
C ASN A 202 17.24 5.76 -14.00
N ARG A 203 16.73 6.99 -14.14
CA ARG A 203 17.16 7.94 -15.20
C ARG A 203 18.61 8.38 -15.08
N HIS A 204 19.16 8.45 -13.86
CA HIS A 204 20.56 8.82 -13.63
C HIS A 204 21.52 7.62 -13.65
N GLY A 205 21.07 6.45 -14.10
CA GLY A 205 21.92 5.29 -14.34
C GLY A 205 22.15 4.39 -13.13
N HIS A 206 21.39 4.56 -12.05
CA HIS A 206 21.46 3.69 -10.87
C HIS A 206 20.64 2.40 -11.02
N GLY A 207 19.83 2.34 -12.08
CA GLY A 207 19.02 1.18 -12.43
C GLY A 207 17.91 0.87 -11.43
N LEU A 208 17.45 -0.39 -11.47
CA LEU A 208 16.50 -1.00 -10.52
C LEU A 208 17.20 -2.03 -9.62
N GLY A 209 18.53 -2.00 -9.58
CA GLY A 209 19.31 -2.91 -8.73
C GLY A 209 19.14 -2.58 -7.26
N ARG A 210 19.16 -3.61 -6.41
CA ARG A 210 19.03 -3.49 -4.95
C ARG A 210 20.04 -2.50 -4.39
N TRP A 211 19.60 -1.70 -3.41
CA TRP A 211 20.45 -0.76 -2.70
C TRP A 211 21.42 -1.50 -1.76
N GLU A 212 22.69 -1.59 -2.15
CA GLU A 212 23.71 -2.36 -1.44
C GLU A 212 25.08 -1.67 -1.47
N GLN A 213 25.88 -1.89 -0.43
CA GLN A 213 27.26 -1.41 -0.40
C GLN A 213 28.14 -2.34 -1.24
N SER A 214 28.88 -1.77 -2.19
CA SER A 214 29.81 -2.55 -3.00
C SER A 214 31.03 -2.97 -2.15
N GLU A 215 31.33 -4.27 -2.08
CA GLU A 215 32.48 -4.78 -1.31
C GLU A 215 33.82 -4.19 -1.78
N VAL A 216 33.97 -3.97 -3.09
CA VAL A 216 35.22 -3.49 -3.71
C VAL A 216 35.39 -1.99 -3.53
N THR A 217 34.37 -1.19 -3.85
CA THR A 217 34.49 0.28 -3.83
C THR A 217 34.07 0.90 -2.51
N GLN A 218 33.45 0.13 -1.62
CA GLN A 218 32.80 0.59 -0.37
C GLN A 218 31.74 1.68 -0.59
N GLN A 219 31.36 1.94 -1.84
CA GLN A 219 30.32 2.90 -2.21
C GLN A 219 28.98 2.20 -2.30
N MET A 220 27.92 2.90 -1.89
CA MET A 220 26.55 2.43 -2.08
C MET A 220 26.20 2.46 -3.56
N LYS A 221 25.64 1.36 -4.07
CA LYS A 221 25.20 1.19 -5.45
C LYS A 221 23.74 0.70 -5.48
N GLY A 222 23.10 0.92 -6.62
CA GLY A 222 21.69 0.56 -6.84
C GLY A 222 20.75 1.72 -6.52
N ASN A 223 19.47 1.40 -6.36
CA ASN A 223 18.42 2.41 -6.22
C ASN A 223 17.93 2.50 -4.75
N PRO A 224 18.18 3.61 -4.05
CA PRO A 224 17.83 3.73 -2.63
C PRO A 224 16.32 3.69 -2.35
N SER A 225 15.48 3.99 -3.35
CA SER A 225 14.01 3.93 -3.21
C SER A 225 13.43 2.51 -3.08
N ILE A 226 14.21 1.50 -3.48
CA ILE A 226 13.88 0.07 -3.31
C ILE A 226 14.67 -0.58 -2.18
N SER A 227 15.35 0.23 -1.35
CA SER A 227 16.01 -0.28 -0.15
C SER A 227 15.02 -0.95 0.79
N HIS A 228 15.55 -1.86 1.62
CA HIS A 228 14.78 -2.49 2.69
C HIS A 228 14.20 -1.43 3.64
N LEU A 229 15.00 -0.40 3.99
CA LEU A 229 14.59 0.70 4.87
C LEU A 229 13.33 1.42 4.36
N VAL A 230 13.34 1.86 3.09
CA VAL A 230 12.17 2.54 2.49
C VAL A 230 10.96 1.60 2.43
N SER A 231 11.17 0.33 2.09
CA SER A 231 10.08 -0.66 1.99
C SER A 231 9.43 -0.94 3.35
N SER A 232 10.23 -1.22 4.38
CA SER A 232 9.73 -1.43 5.76
C SER A 232 9.01 -0.19 6.29
N TYR A 233 9.55 1.00 5.99
CA TYR A 233 8.89 2.25 6.36
C TYR A 233 7.55 2.43 5.65
N MET A 234 7.47 2.16 4.35
CA MET A 234 6.22 2.25 3.58
C MET A 234 5.15 1.27 4.08
N ILE A 235 5.52 0.03 4.43
CA ILE A 235 4.59 -0.93 5.04
C ILE A 235 4.06 -0.39 6.38
N SER A 236 4.96 0.14 7.22
CA SER A 236 4.59 0.71 8.51
C SER A 236 3.69 1.94 8.36
N LEU A 237 4.01 2.82 7.42
CA LEU A 237 3.20 3.98 7.08
C LEU A 237 1.82 3.57 6.55
N ARG A 238 1.74 2.54 5.70
CA ARG A 238 0.48 1.97 5.21
C ARG A 238 -0.38 1.50 6.37
N ARG A 239 0.19 0.77 7.34
CA ARG A 239 -0.53 0.31 8.54
C ARG A 239 -1.01 1.47 9.41
N ARG A 240 -0.18 2.49 9.64
CA ARG A 240 -0.57 3.69 10.41
C ARG A 240 -1.64 4.53 9.71
N LYS A 241 -1.62 4.59 8.37
CA LYS A 241 -2.55 5.38 7.56
C LYS A 241 -3.80 4.60 7.17
N ALA A 242 -3.75 3.26 7.17
CA ALA A 242 -4.91 2.39 7.05
C ALA A 242 -5.85 2.74 8.20
N THR A 243 -6.84 3.54 7.86
CA THR A 243 -7.63 4.24 8.85
C THR A 243 -8.67 3.23 9.33
N ILE A 244 -8.36 2.46 10.37
CA ILE A 244 -9.37 1.71 11.15
C ILE A 244 -10.56 2.65 11.44
N LYS A 245 -10.27 3.94 11.67
CA LYS A 245 -11.28 4.99 11.78
C LYS A 245 -12.20 5.12 10.55
N LYS A 246 -11.75 4.99 9.29
CA LYS A 246 -12.65 5.05 8.12
C LYS A 246 -13.59 3.83 8.10
N LEU A 247 -13.07 2.67 8.48
CA LEU A 247 -13.89 1.46 8.64
C LEU A 247 -14.91 1.63 9.78
N TYR A 248 -14.46 2.21 10.89
CA TYR A 248 -15.28 2.59 12.04
C TYR A 248 -16.40 3.55 11.67
N ASP A 249 -16.05 4.70 11.09
CA ASP A 249 -16.97 5.77 10.69
C ASP A 249 -18.00 5.24 9.68
N ASN A 250 -17.57 4.46 8.68
CA ASN A 250 -18.47 3.83 7.72
C ASN A 250 -19.43 2.82 8.37
N SER A 251 -18.99 2.08 9.38
CA SER A 251 -19.85 1.13 10.09
C SER A 251 -20.79 1.80 11.10
N HIS A 252 -20.48 3.03 11.53
CA HIS A 252 -21.27 3.81 12.49
C HIS A 252 -22.19 4.83 11.82
N THR A 253 -22.41 4.77 10.49
CA THR A 253 -23.46 5.56 9.86
C THR A 253 -24.84 5.00 10.21
N ASP A 254 -25.85 5.86 10.34
CA ASP A 254 -27.24 5.45 10.67
C ASP A 254 -27.81 4.41 9.68
N GLU A 255 -27.29 4.37 8.45
CA GLU A 255 -27.67 3.39 7.44
C GLU A 255 -27.10 1.99 7.69
N ASN A 256 -25.88 1.90 8.23
CA ASN A 256 -25.12 0.67 8.42
C ASN A 256 -25.16 0.16 9.88
N TRP A 257 -25.48 1.03 10.83
CA TRP A 257 -25.59 0.71 12.24
C TRP A 257 -26.71 -0.30 12.56
N PRO A 258 -27.96 -0.13 12.11
CA PRO A 258 -29.02 -1.06 12.45
C PRO A 258 -28.81 -2.42 11.79
N ILE A 259 -29.01 -3.50 12.55
CA ILE A 259 -28.94 -4.87 12.02
C ILE A 259 -30.17 -5.09 11.13
N LYS A 260 -29.96 -5.03 9.81
CA LYS A 260 -30.96 -5.36 8.81
C LYS A 260 -30.95 -6.88 8.54
N PRO A 261 -32.10 -7.49 8.20
CA PRO A 261 -32.15 -8.83 7.65
C PRO A 261 -31.22 -8.95 6.44
N TYR A 262 -30.65 -10.14 6.22
CA TYR A 262 -29.81 -10.38 5.06
C TYR A 262 -30.64 -10.19 3.78
N GLU A 263 -30.24 -9.24 2.95
CA GLU A 263 -30.77 -9.07 1.61
C GLU A 263 -29.70 -9.56 0.62
N PRO A 264 -29.99 -10.63 -0.16
CA PRO A 264 -29.07 -11.09 -1.19
C PRO A 264 -28.80 -9.95 -2.17
N ASN A 265 -27.56 -9.48 -2.23
CA ASN A 265 -27.22 -8.44 -3.18
C ASN A 265 -27.14 -9.02 -4.60
N SER A 266 -27.73 -8.33 -5.56
CA SER A 266 -27.55 -8.62 -6.98
C SER A 266 -26.06 -8.53 -7.35
N ARG A 267 -25.57 -9.53 -8.09
CA ARG A 267 -24.18 -9.66 -8.57
C ARG A 267 -23.66 -8.42 -9.32
N ASN A 268 -24.56 -7.55 -9.79
CA ASN A 268 -24.26 -6.35 -10.59
C ASN A 268 -24.29 -5.02 -9.80
N GLY A 269 -24.66 -5.03 -8.51
CA GLY A 269 -24.62 -3.82 -7.67
C GLY A 269 -23.26 -3.65 -7.00
N LYS A 270 -22.84 -2.41 -6.70
CA LYS A 270 -21.67 -2.11 -5.85
C LYS A 270 -21.71 -3.03 -4.62
N LYS A 271 -20.80 -4.01 -4.55
CA LYS A 271 -20.85 -5.10 -3.57
C LYS A 271 -20.91 -4.50 -2.16
N LYS A 272 -22.08 -4.55 -1.50
CA LYS A 272 -22.19 -4.28 -0.07
C LYS A 272 -21.57 -5.46 0.65
N TRP A 273 -20.25 -5.42 0.83
CA TRP A 273 -19.50 -6.50 1.44
C TRP A 273 -19.92 -6.70 2.91
N GLY A 274 -20.21 -7.96 3.27
CA GLY A 274 -20.22 -8.46 4.64
C GLY A 274 -21.41 -8.13 5.56
N GLY A 275 -22.54 -7.57 5.09
CA GLY A 275 -23.69 -7.24 5.95
C GLY A 275 -23.36 -6.44 7.24
N PRO A 276 -24.33 -6.14 8.12
CA PRO A 276 -24.01 -5.45 9.39
C PRO A 276 -23.30 -6.36 10.41
N LYS A 277 -23.72 -7.63 10.50
CA LYS A 277 -23.18 -8.59 11.49
C LYS A 277 -21.71 -8.92 11.24
N MET A 278 -21.36 -9.32 10.01
CA MET A 278 -19.98 -9.70 9.69
C MET A 278 -19.05 -8.47 9.72
N ARG A 279 -19.51 -7.26 9.39
CA ARG A 279 -18.72 -6.03 9.64
C ARG A 279 -18.42 -5.80 11.13
N ARG A 280 -19.40 -6.01 12.01
CA ARG A 280 -19.20 -5.90 13.47
C ARG A 280 -18.25 -6.98 13.99
N LEU A 281 -18.40 -8.22 13.52
CA LEU A 281 -17.50 -9.32 13.84
C LEU A 281 -16.06 -8.99 13.40
N LEU A 282 -15.91 -8.49 12.18
CA LEU A 282 -14.62 -8.10 11.65
C LEU A 282 -14.00 -6.95 12.45
N HIS A 283 -14.78 -5.94 12.83
CA HIS A 283 -14.32 -4.89 13.76
C HIS A 283 -13.85 -5.44 15.10
N LEU A 284 -14.62 -6.36 15.68
CA LEU A 284 -14.25 -7.02 16.93
C LEU A 284 -12.91 -7.76 16.76
N ALA A 285 -12.78 -8.54 15.68
CA ALA A 285 -11.56 -9.29 15.36
C ALA A 285 -10.35 -8.36 15.15
N TYR A 286 -10.48 -7.30 14.34
CA TYR A 286 -9.42 -6.30 14.15
C TYR A 286 -9.03 -5.62 15.47
N THR A 287 -10.00 -5.31 16.31
CA THR A 287 -9.76 -4.65 17.62
C THR A 287 -9.06 -5.60 18.58
N ALA A 288 -9.50 -6.86 18.65
CA ALA A 288 -8.86 -7.90 19.46
C ALA A 288 -7.42 -8.17 19.00
N ALA A 289 -7.22 -8.36 17.69
CA ALA A 289 -5.89 -8.51 17.07
C ALA A 289 -4.96 -7.37 17.47
N PHE A 290 -5.45 -6.13 17.37
CA PHE A 290 -4.65 -4.95 17.64
C PHE A 290 -4.35 -4.74 19.13
N LEU A 291 -5.34 -4.94 20.01
CA LEU A 291 -5.18 -4.76 21.46
C LEU A 291 -4.29 -5.85 22.08
N CYS A 292 -4.40 -7.08 21.57
CA CYS A 292 -3.69 -8.24 22.11
C CYS A 292 -2.40 -8.57 21.33
N LEU A 293 -2.11 -7.81 20.26
CA LEU A 293 -1.01 -8.06 19.32
C LEU A 293 -1.04 -9.48 18.71
N LEU A 294 -2.24 -10.03 18.55
CA LEU A 294 -2.47 -11.36 17.96
C LEU A 294 -2.50 -11.28 16.44
N ARG A 295 -2.07 -12.36 15.79
CA ARG A 295 -2.28 -12.59 14.36
C ARG A 295 -3.75 -12.96 14.09
N PHE A 296 -4.19 -12.88 12.83
CA PHE A 296 -5.61 -13.11 12.49
C PHE A 296 -6.06 -14.55 12.73
N ASP A 297 -5.20 -15.53 12.46
CA ASP A 297 -5.38 -16.93 12.80
C ASP A 297 -5.61 -17.11 14.30
N GLU A 298 -4.75 -16.51 15.13
CA GLU A 298 -4.86 -16.57 16.60
C GLU A 298 -6.18 -15.92 17.10
N VAL A 299 -6.69 -14.90 16.41
CA VAL A 299 -7.97 -14.26 16.76
C VAL A 299 -9.18 -15.13 16.41
N LEU A 300 -9.09 -15.92 15.33
CA LEU A 300 -10.17 -16.84 14.94
C LEU A 300 -10.23 -18.08 15.85
N GLU A 301 -9.12 -18.41 16.51
CA GLU A 301 -9.06 -19.48 17.51
C GLU A 301 -9.63 -19.09 18.89
N ILE A 302 -9.92 -17.79 19.12
CA ILE A 302 -10.49 -17.30 20.39
C ILE A 302 -11.89 -17.88 20.58
N GLN A 303 -12.07 -18.65 21.65
CA GLN A 303 -13.37 -19.18 22.06
C GLN A 303 -14.09 -18.19 22.98
N ALA A 304 -15.41 -18.37 23.14
CA ALA A 304 -16.21 -17.51 24.00
C ALA A 304 -15.74 -17.51 25.47
N GLU A 305 -15.17 -18.62 25.93
CA GLU A 305 -14.60 -18.76 27.28
C GLU A 305 -13.33 -17.92 27.47
N ASP A 306 -12.45 -17.86 26.46
CA ASP A 306 -11.21 -17.07 26.48
C ASP A 306 -11.47 -15.57 26.64
N ILE A 307 -12.63 -15.09 26.14
CA ILE A 307 -13.01 -13.67 26.21
C ILE A 307 -13.20 -13.24 27.67
N THR A 308 -13.75 -14.12 28.51
CA THR A 308 -13.97 -13.85 29.94
C THR A 308 -12.65 -13.58 30.65
N ASP A 309 -11.64 -14.40 30.36
CA ASP A 309 -10.31 -14.29 30.94
C ASP A 309 -9.54 -13.09 30.35
N LEU A 310 -9.71 -12.83 29.04
CA LEU A 310 -9.09 -11.69 28.37
C LEU A 310 -9.58 -10.34 28.93
N ILE A 311 -10.90 -10.19 29.15
CA ILE A 311 -11.47 -8.96 29.73
C ILE A 311 -10.96 -8.76 31.16
N LEU A 312 -10.93 -9.82 31.96
CA LEU A 312 -10.41 -9.76 33.33
C LEU A 312 -8.92 -9.41 33.37
N THR A 313 -8.12 -9.97 32.46
CA THR A 313 -6.66 -9.83 32.52
C THR A 313 -6.14 -8.54 31.88
N CYS A 314 -6.75 -8.08 30.79
CA CYS A 314 -6.30 -6.89 30.05
C CYS A 314 -6.87 -5.57 30.61
N PHE A 315 -8.02 -5.59 31.28
CA PHE A 315 -8.68 -4.35 31.74
C PHE A 315 -8.67 -4.15 33.26
N PHE A 316 -8.46 -5.20 34.07
CA PHE A 316 -8.44 -5.10 35.54
C PHE A 316 -7.03 -5.24 36.17
N ARG A 317 -5.98 -5.14 35.37
CA ARG A 317 -4.58 -5.16 35.82
C ARG A 317 -3.90 -3.83 35.52
#